data_AF-A0A661Z100-F1
#
_entry.id   AF-A0A661Z100-F1
#
_cell.length_a   1.000
_cell.length_b   1.000
_cell.length_c   1.000
_cell.angle_alpha   90.00
_cell.angle_beta   90.00
_cell.angle_gamma   90.00
#
_symmetry.space_group_name_H-M   'P 1'
#
loop_
_entity.id
_entity.type
_entity.pdbx_description
1 polymer ?
#
loop_
_entity_poly.entity_id
_entity_poly.type
_entity_poly.pdbx_seq_one_letter_code
_entity_poly.pdbx_strand_id
1 'polypeptide(L)'
;MDKDILSIANKWLAGNYDEQTKAEVRKMIADGGDELIDSFYKELEFGTGGLRGIMGAGPNRMNKYTVGMTTQGLANWLKNKFTGDISVVIAYDCRNNNTFFSDICANVLSANGIKVYQFDALRPTPELSFAVRELNCQAGIVITASHNPKEYNGYKVYGEDGAQLISPDDKNVIAEVRKIKSINDVKFDGNK
;
A
#
# COMPACT_ATOMS: atom_id res chain seq x y z
N MET A 1 3.44 11.26 27.82
CA MET A 1 3.58 10.51 26.56
C MET A 1 3.33 9.06 26.87
N ASP A 2 2.37 8.42 26.18
CA ASP A 2 2.02 7.04 26.44
C ASP A 2 3.23 6.12 26.21
N LYS A 3 3.55 5.26 27.18
CA LYS A 3 4.73 4.36 27.10
C LYS A 3 4.63 3.43 25.90
N ASP A 4 3.42 3.12 25.46
CA ASP A 4 3.16 2.24 24.32
C ASP A 4 3.48 2.92 22.97
N ILE A 5 3.14 4.20 22.82
CA ILE A 5 3.42 4.99 21.59
C ILE A 5 4.93 5.09 21.35
N LEU A 6 5.69 5.43 22.40
CA LEU A 6 7.15 5.48 22.32
C LEU A 6 7.77 4.11 22.01
N SER A 7 7.21 3.03 22.56
CA SER A 7 7.67 1.67 22.28
C SER A 7 7.51 1.33 20.80
N ILE A 8 6.37 1.65 20.20
CA ILE A 8 6.11 1.41 18.77
C ILE A 8 7.03 2.28 17.90
N ALA A 9 7.19 3.56 18.22
CA ALA A 9 8.08 4.45 17.48
C ALA A 9 9.55 3.98 17.54
N ASN A 10 10.03 3.52 18.70
CA ASN A 10 11.38 2.97 18.82
C ASN A 10 11.57 1.66 18.03
N LYS A 11 10.52 0.83 17.88
CA LYS A 11 10.59 -0.34 16.98
C LYS A 11 10.81 0.07 15.52
N TRP A 12 10.23 1.18 15.08
CA TRP A 12 10.50 1.73 13.75
C TRP A 12 11.95 2.22 13.61
N LEU A 13 12.54 2.80 14.66
CA LEU A 13 13.96 3.18 14.64
C LEU A 13 14.91 1.98 14.57
N ALA A 14 14.56 0.88 15.23
CA ALA A 14 15.34 -0.36 15.23
C ALA A 14 15.11 -1.24 14.00
N GLY A 15 13.98 -1.08 13.31
CA GLY A 15 13.60 -1.90 12.15
C GLY A 15 14.36 -1.56 10.87
N ASN A 16 14.10 -2.34 9.83
CA ASN A 16 14.71 -2.18 8.50
C ASN A 16 14.03 -1.08 7.65
N TYR A 17 13.79 0.07 8.29
CA TYR A 17 13.26 1.27 7.65
C TYR A 17 14.42 2.12 7.13
N ASP A 18 14.18 2.89 6.06
CA ASP A 18 15.16 3.79 5.49
C ASP A 18 15.46 4.96 6.42
N GLU A 19 16.62 5.59 6.25
CA GLU A 19 17.04 6.66 7.14
C GLU A 19 16.15 7.89 7.05
N GLN A 20 15.50 8.14 5.91
CA GLN A 20 14.53 9.24 5.80
C GLN A 20 13.35 9.01 6.74
N THR A 21 12.75 7.81 6.69
CA THR A 21 11.66 7.40 7.58
C THR A 21 12.12 7.47 9.03
N LYS A 22 13.29 6.93 9.36
CA LYS A 22 13.84 6.98 10.72
C LYS A 22 14.09 8.41 11.19
N ALA A 23 14.54 9.32 10.32
CA ALA A 23 14.71 10.72 10.65
C ALA A 23 13.38 11.41 10.98
N GLU A 24 12.30 11.15 10.22
CA GLU A 24 10.95 11.62 10.53
C GLU A 24 10.48 11.11 11.90
N VAL A 25 10.71 9.83 12.21
CA VAL A 25 10.39 9.26 13.53
C VAL A 25 11.19 9.90 14.66
N ARG A 26 12.51 10.07 14.50
CA ARG A 26 13.35 10.75 15.52
C ARG A 26 12.86 12.17 15.78
N LYS A 27 12.48 12.90 14.72
CA LYS A 27 11.93 14.24 14.82
C LYS A 27 10.62 14.24 15.61
N MET A 28 9.65 13.38 15.25
CA MET A 28 8.39 13.28 16.00
C MET A 28 8.59 12.91 17.47
N ILE A 29 9.56 12.05 17.80
CA ILE A 29 9.89 11.71 19.19
C ILE A 29 10.45 12.93 19.94
N ALA A 30 11.33 13.71 19.30
CA ALA A 30 11.94 14.89 19.89
C ALA A 30 10.92 16.03 20.10
N ASP A 31 10.05 16.25 19.12
CA ASP A 31 9.01 17.29 19.15
C ASP A 31 7.85 16.88 20.08
N GLY A 32 7.55 15.58 20.17
CA GLY A 32 6.42 15.04 20.92
C GLY A 32 5.06 15.44 20.35
N GLY A 33 4.05 15.52 21.22
CA GLY A 33 2.74 16.07 20.87
C GLY A 33 1.86 15.18 19.99
N ASP A 34 0.85 15.81 19.39
CA ASP A 34 -0.25 15.12 18.70
C ASP A 34 0.18 14.40 17.44
N GLU A 35 1.19 14.89 16.72
CA GLU A 35 1.68 14.24 15.49
C GLU A 35 2.30 12.87 15.78
N LEU A 36 3.13 12.78 16.83
CA LEU A 36 3.67 11.50 17.29
C LEU A 36 2.54 10.56 17.73
N ILE A 37 1.58 11.08 18.51
CA ILE A 37 0.47 10.27 18.99
C ILE A 37 -0.34 9.73 17.80
N ASP A 38 -0.79 10.61 16.91
CA ASP A 38 -1.64 10.26 15.76
C ASP A 38 -0.93 9.33 14.77
N SER A 39 0.40 9.44 14.62
CA SER A 39 1.15 8.57 13.69
C SER A 39 1.32 7.14 14.23
N PHE A 40 1.31 6.94 15.55
CA PHE A 40 1.73 5.68 16.20
C PHE A 40 0.69 5.01 17.11
N TYR A 41 -0.46 5.64 17.41
CA TYR A 41 -1.47 5.05 18.29
C TYR A 41 -2.22 3.85 17.70
N LYS A 42 -2.20 3.68 16.37
CA LYS A 42 -2.85 2.57 15.68
C LYS A 42 -2.19 2.22 14.34
N GLU A 43 -2.65 1.14 13.72
CA GLU A 43 -2.36 0.84 12.32
C GLU A 43 -3.38 1.51 11.40
N LEU A 44 -2.94 1.87 10.19
CA LEU A 44 -3.83 2.43 9.18
C LEU A 44 -4.90 1.40 8.80
N GLU A 45 -6.16 1.75 8.99
CA GLU A 45 -7.27 0.82 8.80
C GLU A 45 -7.53 0.52 7.33
N PHE A 46 -7.73 -0.76 7.04
CA PHE A 46 -8.18 -1.25 5.74
C PHE A 46 -9.71 -1.16 5.67
N GLY A 47 -10.21 -0.18 4.93
CA GLY A 47 -11.64 -0.01 4.70
C GLY A 47 -12.14 -0.87 3.55
N THR A 48 -13.46 -0.85 3.33
CA THR A 48 -14.11 -1.50 2.18
C THR A 48 -13.55 -0.89 0.89
N GLY A 49 -12.69 -1.66 0.22
CA GLY A 49 -12.07 -1.29 -1.04
C GLY A 49 -10.73 -0.54 -0.97
N GLY A 50 -10.03 -0.49 0.18
CA GLY A 50 -8.63 -0.04 0.21
C GLY A 50 -8.14 0.66 1.48
N LEU A 51 -6.92 1.20 1.39
CA LEU A 51 -6.30 2.08 2.38
C LEU A 51 -6.50 3.55 2.03
N ARG A 52 -6.61 4.39 3.05
CA ARG A 52 -6.55 5.84 2.91
C ARG A 52 -5.98 6.48 4.16
N GLY A 53 -5.00 7.36 4.02
CA GLY A 53 -4.39 8.04 5.15
C GLY A 53 -3.51 9.20 4.74
N ILE A 54 -3.10 9.99 5.74
CA ILE A 54 -2.10 11.04 5.59
C ILE A 54 -0.75 10.38 5.28
N MET A 55 0.02 10.96 4.37
CA MET A 55 1.38 10.48 4.09
C MET A 55 2.35 10.83 5.23
N GLY A 56 3.26 9.91 5.56
CA GLY A 56 4.31 10.14 6.57
C GLY A 56 4.81 8.86 7.23
N ALA A 57 5.78 8.99 8.14
CA ALA A 57 6.27 7.86 8.93
C ALA A 57 5.27 7.42 10.02
N GLY A 58 5.22 6.11 10.27
CA GLY A 58 4.41 5.51 11.32
C GLY A 58 3.34 4.53 10.80
N PRO A 59 2.81 3.67 11.69
CA PRO A 59 1.83 2.65 11.33
C PRO A 59 0.47 3.22 10.90
N ASN A 60 0.08 4.40 11.38
CA ASN A 60 -1.17 5.08 10.98
C ASN A 60 -0.97 6.05 9.80
N ARG A 61 -0.07 5.73 8.86
CA ARG A 61 0.27 6.58 7.72
C ARG A 61 0.37 5.82 6.42
N MET A 62 0.15 6.56 5.33
CA MET A 62 0.51 6.12 3.98
C MET A 62 2.01 6.33 3.77
N ASN A 63 2.74 5.24 3.62
CA ASN A 63 4.18 5.25 3.31
C ASN A 63 4.55 3.99 2.53
N LYS A 64 5.83 3.92 2.11
CA LYS A 64 6.41 2.80 1.37
C LYS A 64 6.11 1.44 2.03
N TYR A 65 6.18 1.36 3.35
CA TYR A 65 6.03 0.11 4.09
C TYR A 65 4.58 -0.32 4.18
N THR A 66 3.67 0.60 4.48
CA THR A 66 2.22 0.34 4.45
C THR A 66 1.76 -0.12 3.07
N VAL A 67 2.20 0.56 2.00
CA VAL A 67 1.90 0.20 0.60
C VAL A 67 2.53 -1.14 0.22
N GLY A 68 3.79 -1.37 0.61
CA GLY A 68 4.51 -2.61 0.33
C GLY A 68 3.90 -3.83 1.00
N MET A 69 3.61 -3.76 2.31
CA MET A 69 2.93 -4.83 3.06
C MET A 69 1.56 -5.14 2.47
N THR A 70 0.81 -4.10 2.10
CA THR A 70 -0.49 -4.27 1.45
C THR A 70 -0.37 -4.97 0.10
N THR A 71 0.60 -4.56 -0.71
CA THR A 71 0.83 -5.15 -2.04
C THR A 71 1.32 -6.59 -1.91
N GLN A 72 2.17 -6.90 -0.92
CA GLN A 72 2.61 -8.27 -0.65
C GLN A 72 1.45 -9.16 -0.22
N GLY A 73 0.52 -8.65 0.61
CA GLY A 73 -0.70 -9.38 0.97
C GLY A 73 -1.59 -9.63 -0.24
N LEU A 74 -1.75 -8.64 -1.12
CA LEU A 74 -2.45 -8.82 -2.40
C LEU A 74 -1.77 -9.88 -3.28
N ALA A 75 -0.45 -9.84 -3.40
CA ALA A 75 0.33 -10.82 -4.17
C ALA A 75 0.13 -12.26 -3.65
N ASN A 76 0.15 -12.43 -2.32
CA ASN A 76 -0.11 -13.73 -1.68
C ASN A 76 -1.52 -14.22 -1.98
N TRP A 77 -2.52 -13.34 -1.84
CA TRP A 77 -3.92 -13.69 -2.11
C TRP A 77 -4.14 -14.08 -3.57
N LEU A 78 -3.60 -13.30 -4.52
CA LEU A 78 -3.73 -13.58 -5.95
C LEU A 78 -3.16 -14.96 -6.30
N LYS A 79 -1.98 -15.30 -5.77
CA LYS A 79 -1.35 -16.61 -5.97
C LYS A 79 -2.10 -17.78 -5.36
N ASN A 80 -2.86 -17.53 -4.30
CA ASN A 80 -3.70 -18.55 -3.68
C ASN A 80 -5.03 -18.72 -4.42
N LYS A 81 -5.59 -17.63 -4.97
CA LYS A 81 -6.90 -17.62 -5.64
C LYS A 81 -6.83 -18.10 -7.09
N PHE A 82 -5.81 -17.69 -7.83
CA PHE A 82 -5.69 -17.93 -9.26
C PHE A 82 -4.58 -18.92 -9.57
N THR A 83 -4.75 -19.70 -10.65
CA THR A 83 -3.75 -20.59 -11.20
C THR A 83 -3.23 -20.05 -12.53
N GLY A 84 -1.98 -20.37 -12.86
CA GLY A 84 -1.34 -19.90 -14.11
C GLY A 84 -0.73 -18.51 -14.00
N ASP A 85 -0.62 -17.83 -15.14
CA ASP A 85 0.00 -16.51 -15.24
C ASP A 85 -0.92 -15.45 -14.64
N ILE A 86 -0.42 -14.73 -13.62
CA ILE A 86 -1.14 -13.67 -12.94
C ILE A 86 -0.62 -12.33 -13.45
N SER A 87 -1.53 -11.43 -13.81
CA SER A 87 -1.21 -10.05 -14.16
C SER A 87 -2.06 -9.03 -13.42
N VAL A 88 -1.47 -7.87 -13.15
CA VAL A 88 -2.09 -6.75 -12.44
C VAL A 88 -1.81 -5.46 -13.20
N VAL A 89 -2.82 -4.60 -13.33
CA VAL A 89 -2.67 -3.25 -13.88
C VAL A 89 -2.66 -2.20 -12.77
N ILE A 90 -1.81 -1.18 -12.88
CA ILE A 90 -1.64 -0.12 -11.88
C ILE A 90 -1.88 1.24 -12.52
N ALA A 91 -2.77 2.02 -11.91
CA ALA A 91 -3.05 3.42 -12.25
C ALA A 91 -2.86 4.33 -11.02
N TYR A 92 -2.77 5.64 -11.26
CA TYR A 92 -2.65 6.62 -10.19
C TYR A 92 -3.18 7.99 -10.65
N ASP A 93 -3.63 8.82 -9.70
CA ASP A 93 -4.13 10.19 -9.96
C ASP A 93 -3.02 11.27 -9.89
N CYS A 94 -3.36 12.55 -9.72
CA CYS A 94 -2.40 13.66 -9.71
C CYS A 94 -1.82 14.02 -8.32
N ARG A 95 -2.05 13.21 -7.28
CA ARG A 95 -1.56 13.49 -5.92
C ARG A 95 -0.04 13.35 -5.78
N ASN A 96 0.49 13.94 -4.71
CA ASN A 96 1.89 13.83 -4.34
C ASN A 96 2.28 12.36 -4.12
N ASN A 97 3.49 12.00 -4.55
CA ASN A 97 4.10 10.67 -4.37
C ASN A 97 3.37 9.50 -5.05
N ASN A 98 2.46 9.77 -6.00
CA ASN A 98 1.72 8.72 -6.67
C ASN A 98 2.58 7.81 -7.54
N THR A 99 3.51 8.37 -8.31
CA THR A 99 4.49 7.58 -9.08
C THR A 99 5.33 6.72 -8.14
N PHE A 100 5.83 7.31 -7.05
CA PHE A 100 6.57 6.59 -6.02
C PHE A 100 5.78 5.38 -5.47
N PHE A 101 4.54 5.57 -5.03
CA PHE A 101 3.73 4.45 -4.52
C PHE A 101 3.34 3.45 -5.61
N SER A 102 3.08 3.90 -6.83
CA SER A 102 2.85 3.02 -7.99
C SER A 102 4.06 2.12 -8.24
N ASP A 103 5.27 2.67 -8.19
CA ASP A 103 6.51 1.92 -8.38
C ASP A 103 6.76 0.93 -7.24
N ILE A 104 6.43 1.28 -5.99
CA ILE A 104 6.48 0.33 -4.87
C ILE A 104 5.55 -0.86 -5.15
N CYS A 105 4.33 -0.61 -5.65
CA CYS A 105 3.40 -1.68 -5.97
C CYS A 105 3.96 -2.58 -7.10
N ALA A 106 4.46 -1.97 -8.18
CA ALA A 106 5.02 -2.68 -9.32
C ALA A 106 6.23 -3.54 -8.92
N ASN A 107 7.14 -2.99 -8.10
CA ASN A 107 8.31 -3.72 -7.62
C ASN A 107 7.91 -4.91 -6.74
N VAL A 108 6.97 -4.73 -5.80
CA VAL A 108 6.54 -5.83 -4.93
C VAL A 108 5.83 -6.94 -5.73
N LEU A 109 4.96 -6.60 -6.68
CA LEU A 109 4.28 -7.58 -7.52
C LEU A 109 5.27 -8.33 -8.42
N SER A 110 6.15 -7.63 -9.12
CA SER A 110 7.15 -8.23 -10.01
C SER A 110 8.15 -9.10 -9.25
N ALA A 111 8.59 -8.71 -8.05
CA ALA A 111 9.42 -9.53 -7.17
C ALA A 111 8.73 -10.82 -6.71
N ASN A 112 7.40 -10.83 -6.75
CA ASN A 112 6.57 -12.00 -6.54
C ASN A 112 6.24 -12.74 -7.84
N GLY A 113 6.84 -12.39 -8.98
CA GLY A 113 6.61 -13.08 -10.26
C GLY A 113 5.23 -12.82 -10.86
N ILE A 114 4.57 -11.73 -10.48
CA ILE A 114 3.31 -11.28 -11.07
C ILE A 114 3.63 -10.28 -12.17
N LYS A 115 3.03 -10.45 -13.35
CA LYS A 115 3.19 -9.50 -14.47
C LYS A 115 2.49 -8.19 -14.12
N VAL A 116 3.16 -7.07 -14.33
CA VAL A 116 2.60 -5.75 -14.04
C VAL A 116 2.47 -4.94 -15.31
N TYR A 117 1.29 -4.36 -15.52
CA TYR A 117 1.07 -3.28 -16.47
C TYR A 117 0.96 -1.97 -15.68
N GLN A 118 1.77 -0.98 -16.01
CA GLN A 118 1.76 0.32 -15.36
C GLN A 118 1.56 1.39 -16.42
N PHE A 119 0.66 2.34 -16.17
CA PHE A 119 0.48 3.46 -17.09
C PHE A 119 1.67 4.43 -17.02
N ASP A 120 2.11 4.90 -18.19
CA ASP A 120 3.21 5.87 -18.34
C ASP A 120 2.92 7.24 -17.72
N ALA A 121 1.64 7.54 -17.45
CA ALA A 121 1.19 8.79 -16.85
C ALA A 121 -0.09 8.55 -16.03
N LEU A 122 -0.51 9.58 -15.28
CA LEU A 122 -1.73 9.56 -14.48
C LEU A 122 -2.95 9.13 -15.30
N ARG A 123 -3.85 8.36 -14.67
CA ARG A 123 -5.08 7.83 -15.29
C ARG A 123 -6.26 7.83 -14.33
N PRO A 124 -7.48 8.12 -14.83
CA PRO A 124 -8.68 8.06 -14.02
C PRO A 124 -9.03 6.60 -13.68
N THR A 125 -9.66 6.40 -12.53
CA THR A 125 -10.16 5.08 -12.09
C THR A 125 -10.97 4.30 -13.14
N PRO A 126 -11.89 4.91 -13.92
CA PRO A 126 -12.59 4.18 -14.98
C PRO A 126 -11.66 3.61 -16.08
N GLU A 127 -10.51 4.23 -16.35
CA GLU A 127 -9.56 3.68 -17.32
C GLU A 127 -8.81 2.47 -16.76
N LEU A 128 -8.52 2.45 -15.44
CA LEU A 128 -8.07 1.22 -14.77
C LEU A 128 -9.11 0.11 -14.91
N SER A 129 -10.38 0.40 -14.60
CA SER A 129 -11.48 -0.57 -14.69
C SER A 129 -11.64 -1.16 -16.09
N PHE A 130 -11.50 -0.32 -17.12
CA PHE A 130 -11.45 -0.76 -18.50
C PHE A 130 -10.22 -1.65 -18.77
N ALA A 131 -9.02 -1.19 -18.40
CA ALA A 131 -7.77 -1.87 -18.69
C ALA A 131 -7.66 -3.25 -18.01
N VAL A 132 -8.21 -3.41 -16.80
CA VAL A 132 -8.25 -4.71 -16.11
C VAL A 132 -8.93 -5.75 -16.99
N ARG A 133 -10.11 -5.41 -17.53
CA ARG A 133 -10.91 -6.32 -18.37
C ARG A 133 -10.27 -6.52 -19.74
N GLU A 134 -9.80 -5.44 -20.36
CA GLU A 134 -9.18 -5.47 -21.69
C GLU A 134 -7.90 -6.32 -21.70
N LEU A 135 -7.08 -6.21 -20.66
CA LEU A 135 -5.82 -6.96 -20.53
C LEU A 135 -5.98 -8.31 -19.83
N ASN A 136 -7.21 -8.71 -19.46
CA ASN A 136 -7.53 -9.91 -18.69
C ASN A 136 -6.69 -10.06 -17.40
N CYS A 137 -6.47 -8.95 -16.70
CA CYS A 137 -5.74 -8.92 -15.44
C CYS A 137 -6.61 -9.48 -14.30
N GLN A 138 -5.98 -10.16 -13.34
CA GLN A 138 -6.66 -10.74 -12.17
C GLN A 138 -6.97 -9.68 -11.11
N ALA A 139 -6.27 -8.54 -11.15
CA ALA A 139 -6.58 -7.38 -10.34
C ALA A 139 -6.12 -6.06 -10.98
N GLY A 140 -6.64 -4.97 -10.44
CA GLY A 140 -6.14 -3.62 -10.65
C GLY A 140 -5.80 -2.94 -9.33
N ILE A 141 -4.80 -2.05 -9.34
CA ILE A 141 -4.49 -1.15 -8.23
C ILE A 141 -4.67 0.29 -8.72
N VAL A 142 -5.39 1.11 -7.98
CA VAL A 142 -5.33 2.57 -8.17
C VAL A 142 -4.80 3.26 -6.92
N ILE A 143 -3.74 4.05 -7.09
CA ILE A 143 -3.20 4.93 -6.07
C ILE A 143 -3.97 6.25 -6.09
N THR A 144 -4.88 6.41 -5.13
CA THR A 144 -5.75 7.58 -5.02
C THR A 144 -6.46 7.63 -3.65
N ALA A 145 -6.55 8.82 -3.08
CA ALA A 145 -7.48 9.12 -1.98
C ALA A 145 -8.77 9.82 -2.46
N SER A 146 -9.09 9.74 -3.76
CA SER A 146 -10.29 10.31 -4.38
C SER A 146 -10.42 11.82 -4.13
N HIS A 147 -11.35 12.24 -3.28
CA HIS A 147 -11.65 13.65 -3.01
C HIS A 147 -10.89 14.23 -1.80
N ASN A 148 -10.08 13.43 -1.10
CA ASN A 148 -9.37 13.91 0.10
C ASN A 148 -8.35 15.02 -0.21
N PRO A 149 -7.91 15.81 0.78
CA PRO A 149 -6.82 16.79 0.59
C PRO A 149 -5.53 16.17 0.03
N LYS A 150 -4.64 16.98 -0.54
CA LYS A 150 -3.42 16.53 -1.24
C LYS A 150 -2.41 15.81 -0.33
N GLU A 151 -2.50 16.03 0.98
CA GLU A 151 -1.69 15.40 2.03
C GLU A 151 -2.08 13.93 2.22
N TYR A 152 -3.28 13.54 1.77
CA TYR A 152 -3.75 12.17 1.78
C TYR A 152 -3.33 11.43 0.52
N ASN A 153 -3.05 10.15 0.70
CA ASN A 153 -2.99 9.19 -0.38
C ASN A 153 -3.80 7.94 -0.04
N GLY A 154 -3.95 7.04 -1.00
CA GLY A 154 -4.73 5.83 -0.82
C GLY A 154 -4.32 4.74 -1.80
N TYR A 155 -4.72 3.52 -1.49
CA TYR A 155 -4.45 2.33 -2.25
C TYR A 155 -5.76 1.57 -2.37
N LYS A 156 -6.29 1.39 -3.58
CA LYS A 156 -7.53 0.66 -3.81
C LYS A 156 -7.30 -0.51 -4.75
N VAL A 157 -7.97 -1.63 -4.49
CA VAL A 157 -7.87 -2.85 -5.29
C VAL A 157 -9.16 -3.07 -6.06
N TYR A 158 -9.01 -3.49 -7.31
CA TYR A 158 -10.06 -3.84 -8.24
C TYR A 158 -9.91 -5.32 -8.63
N GLY A 159 -11.02 -6.03 -8.75
CA GLY A 159 -11.06 -7.44 -9.17
C GLY A 159 -10.98 -7.59 -10.68
N GLU A 160 -10.91 -8.84 -11.16
CA GLU A 160 -10.85 -9.20 -12.58
C GLU A 160 -12.06 -8.71 -13.42
N ASP A 161 -13.18 -8.41 -12.75
CA ASP A 161 -14.37 -7.80 -13.35
C ASP A 161 -14.22 -6.28 -13.57
N GLY A 162 -13.09 -5.70 -13.17
CA GLY A 162 -12.82 -4.27 -13.24
C GLY A 162 -13.60 -3.46 -12.20
N ALA A 163 -14.29 -4.10 -11.24
CA ALA A 163 -14.96 -3.43 -10.13
C ALA A 163 -14.05 -3.38 -8.90
N GLN A 164 -14.32 -2.44 -7.99
CA GLN A 164 -13.58 -2.36 -6.74
C GLN A 164 -13.84 -3.62 -5.91
N LEU A 165 -12.80 -4.18 -5.28
CA LEU A 165 -12.98 -5.36 -4.44
C LEU A 165 -13.95 -5.07 -3.29
N ILE A 166 -14.87 -6.01 -3.11
CA ILE A 166 -15.85 -6.07 -2.03
C ILE A 166 -15.75 -7.42 -1.33
N SER A 167 -16.50 -7.58 -0.24
CA SER A 167 -16.60 -8.86 0.48
C SER A 167 -17.07 -9.98 -0.45
N PRO A 168 -16.47 -11.18 -0.38
CA PRO A 168 -15.48 -11.62 0.62
C PRO A 168 -14.00 -11.35 0.25
N ASP A 169 -13.71 -10.92 -0.96
CA ASP A 169 -12.34 -10.85 -1.48
C ASP A 169 -11.50 -9.75 -0.80
N ASP A 170 -12.10 -8.61 -0.48
CA ASP A 170 -11.44 -7.55 0.30
C ASP A 170 -10.92 -8.07 1.65
N LYS A 171 -11.74 -8.85 2.38
CA LYS A 171 -11.40 -9.49 3.65
C LYS A 171 -10.31 -10.55 3.49
N ASN A 172 -10.31 -11.28 2.39
CA ASN A 172 -9.29 -12.29 2.11
C ASN A 172 -7.92 -11.62 1.86
N VAL A 173 -7.87 -10.52 1.11
CA VAL A 173 -6.65 -9.72 0.95
C VAL A 173 -6.17 -9.20 2.31
N ILE A 174 -7.07 -8.63 3.12
CA ILE A 174 -6.73 -8.16 4.48
C ILE A 174 -6.19 -9.30 5.35
N ALA A 175 -6.75 -10.50 5.25
CA ALA A 175 -6.27 -11.65 5.99
C ALA A 175 -4.83 -12.02 5.59
N GLU A 176 -4.47 -11.95 4.31
CA GLU A 176 -3.08 -12.14 3.85
C GLU A 176 -2.16 -11.01 4.33
N VAL A 177 -2.60 -9.75 4.29
CA VAL A 177 -1.81 -8.63 4.84
C VAL A 177 -1.51 -8.84 6.33
N ARG A 178 -2.50 -9.28 7.11
CA ARG A 178 -2.34 -9.56 8.55
C ARG A 178 -1.41 -10.72 8.88
N LYS A 179 -1.12 -11.61 7.92
CA LYS A 179 -0.13 -12.69 8.10
C LYS A 179 1.30 -12.16 8.03
N ILE A 180 1.53 -11.02 7.38
CA ILE A 180 2.84 -10.37 7.31
C ILE A 180 3.15 -9.75 8.67
N LYS A 181 4.23 -10.19 9.31
CA LYS A 181 4.61 -9.75 10.67
C LYS A 181 5.77 -8.77 10.68
N SER A 182 6.53 -8.72 9.60
CA SER A 182 7.68 -7.83 9.45
C SER A 182 7.75 -7.25 8.05
N ILE A 183 8.27 -6.04 7.93
CA ILE A 183 8.63 -5.46 6.64
C ILE A 183 9.70 -6.27 5.89
N ASN A 184 10.45 -7.11 6.62
CA ASN A 184 11.43 -8.03 6.02
C ASN A 184 10.77 -9.17 5.23
N ASP A 185 9.48 -9.42 5.45
CA ASP A 185 8.71 -10.42 4.70
C ASP A 185 8.24 -9.86 3.34
N VAL A 186 8.43 -8.56 3.10
CA VAL A 186 8.01 -7.86 1.88
C VAL A 186 9.17 -7.81 0.88
N LYS A 187 8.91 -8.27 -0.34
CA LYS A 187 9.91 -8.24 -1.42
C LYS A 187 9.88 -6.90 -2.15
N PHE A 188 10.70 -5.94 -1.74
CA PHE A 188 10.71 -4.59 -2.32
C PHE A 188 11.48 -4.46 -3.64
N ASP A 189 12.34 -5.42 -3.98
CA ASP A 189 13.23 -5.34 -5.15
C ASP A 189 12.60 -6.07 -6.34
N GLY A 190 12.07 -5.29 -7.28
CA GLY A 190 11.36 -5.79 -8.46
C GLY A 190 12.25 -6.53 -9.45
N ASN A 191 11.65 -7.48 -10.17
CA ASN A 191 12.28 -8.12 -11.32
C ASN A 191 12.09 -7.19 -12.53
N LYS A 192 13.11 -6.41 -12.87
CA LYS A 192 13.10 -5.51 -14.03
C LYS A 192 13.33 -6.27 -15.33
#